data_AF-A0A7C5FZQ3-F1
#
_entry.id   AF-A0A7C5FZQ3-F1
#
_cell.length_a   1.000
_cell.length_b   1.000
_cell.length_c   1.000
_cell.angle_alpha   90.00
_cell.angle_beta   90.00
_cell.angle_gamma   90.00
#
_symmetry.space_group_name_H-M   'P 1'
#
loop_
_entity.id
_entity.type
_entity.pdbx_description
1 polymer ?
#
loop_
_entity_poly.entity_id
_entity_poly.type
_entity_poly.pdbx_seq_one_letter_code
_entity_poly.pdbx_strand_id
1 'polypeptide(L)'
;MPTLPVRDHLHFAGIDPGFNGAVAVMNAAGSYLRVYDMPVAEGKRDRDRELDLPGLRDLFGVLRRLPDVAVGIEWPTTRPGEGAERAERFGRQKGILHAFAFLKGLEFFLIPPNLWKGRLGLDGKDVAGANQRAAEFFDAYYQEHAGLIRGPKGGILDGRMDALLIAHFLRIRTREGAESVGRKFGKDSPELFAAVFNGRSKRPMKALKMFAD
;
A
#
# COMPACT_ATOMS: atom_id res chain seq x y z
N MET A 1 2.00 18.69 -1.38
CA MET A 1 1.95 17.36 -0.71
C MET A 1 3.32 17.10 -0.13
N PRO A 2 3.45 16.49 1.06
CA PRO A 2 4.76 16.05 1.52
C PRO A 2 5.37 15.13 0.47
N THR A 3 6.66 15.33 0.20
CA THR A 3 7.44 14.38 -0.58
C THR A 3 7.40 13.03 0.11
N LEU A 4 7.26 11.93 -0.64
CA LEU A 4 7.38 10.56 -0.12
C LEU A 4 8.54 10.43 0.88
N PRO A 5 8.47 9.53 1.86
CA PRO A 5 9.48 9.46 2.91
C PRO A 5 10.85 9.19 2.29
N VAL A 6 11.82 10.04 2.68
CA VAL A 6 13.24 9.93 2.29
C VAL A 6 14.14 9.57 3.47
N ARG A 7 13.60 9.62 4.68
CA ARG A 7 14.23 9.14 5.91
C ARG A 7 13.78 7.72 6.22
N ASP A 8 14.57 7.01 7.02
CA ASP A 8 14.18 5.71 7.53
C ASP A 8 13.10 5.84 8.62
N HIS A 9 12.29 4.79 8.75
CA HIS A 9 11.25 4.64 9.76
C HIS A 9 11.25 3.21 10.28
N LEU A 10 10.85 3.02 11.54
CA LEU A 10 10.73 1.68 12.11
C LEU A 10 9.53 0.91 11.55
N HIS A 11 8.45 1.62 11.20
CA HIS A 11 7.20 1.05 10.72
C HIS A 11 6.67 1.76 9.47
N PHE A 12 5.99 0.99 8.64
CA PHE A 12 5.30 1.47 7.44
C PHE A 12 3.88 0.91 7.43
N ALA A 13 2.90 1.79 7.24
CA ALA A 13 1.51 1.42 7.07
C ALA A 13 1.02 1.80 5.67
N GLY A 14 0.22 0.94 5.05
CA GLY A 14 -0.43 1.18 3.78
C GLY A 14 -1.94 1.04 3.91
N ILE A 15 -2.68 1.94 3.27
CA ILE A 15 -4.14 2.02 3.34
C ILE A 15 -4.72 1.98 1.93
N ASP A 16 -5.45 0.90 1.63
CA ASP A 16 -6.43 0.90 0.53
C ASP A 16 -7.73 1.50 1.08
N PRO A 17 -8.21 2.63 0.53
CA PRO A 17 -9.35 3.34 1.06
C PRO A 17 -10.70 2.66 0.77
N GLY A 18 -10.79 1.61 -0.05
CA GLY A 18 -12.06 0.98 -0.43
C GLY A 18 -12.78 0.27 0.73
N PHE A 19 -14.07 -0.04 0.57
CA PHE A 19 -14.85 -0.79 1.59
C PHE A 19 -14.39 -2.25 1.75
N ASN A 20 -13.75 -2.82 0.74
CA ASN A 20 -13.04 -4.10 0.83
C ASN A 20 -11.53 -3.89 1.01
N GLY A 21 -11.11 -2.63 1.16
CA GLY A 21 -9.75 -2.23 1.43
C GLY A 21 -9.30 -2.64 2.83
N ALA A 22 -8.07 -2.25 3.17
CA ALA A 22 -7.46 -2.62 4.42
C ALA A 22 -6.40 -1.60 4.86
N VAL A 23 -5.97 -1.72 6.10
CA VAL A 23 -4.77 -1.11 6.65
C VAL A 23 -3.77 -2.22 6.95
N ALA A 24 -2.61 -2.18 6.30
CA ALA A 24 -1.53 -3.13 6.52
C ALA A 24 -0.32 -2.45 7.16
N VAL A 25 0.36 -3.14 8.08
CA VAL A 25 1.54 -2.65 8.79
C VAL A 25 2.70 -3.63 8.63
N MET A 26 3.90 -3.11 8.34
CA MET A 26 5.16 -3.84 8.31
C MET A 26 6.28 -3.05 8.99
N ASN A 27 7.35 -3.73 9.39
CA ASN A 27 8.55 -3.10 9.92
C ASN A 27 9.57 -2.76 8.80
N ALA A 28 10.64 -2.03 9.16
CA ALA A 28 11.72 -1.65 8.24
C ALA A 28 12.39 -2.84 7.52
N ALA A 29 12.57 -3.96 8.25
CA ALA A 29 13.13 -5.20 7.71
C ALA A 29 12.24 -5.84 6.62
N GLY A 30 10.98 -5.42 6.52
CA GLY A 30 9.99 -6.00 5.61
C GLY A 30 9.28 -7.22 6.21
N SER A 31 9.32 -7.41 7.52
CA SER A 31 8.43 -8.35 8.20
C SER A 31 7.06 -7.70 8.34
N TYR A 32 6.05 -8.44 7.92
CA TYR A 32 4.66 -8.10 8.17
C TYR A 32 4.36 -8.14 9.67
N LEU A 33 3.51 -7.23 10.15
CA LEU A 33 3.04 -7.21 11.54
C LEU A 33 1.54 -7.47 11.64
N ARG A 34 0.72 -6.73 10.88
CA ARG A 34 -0.75 -6.85 10.96
C ARG A 34 -1.49 -6.27 9.76
N VAL A 35 -2.59 -6.90 9.35
CA VAL A 35 -3.60 -6.38 8.42
C VAL A 35 -4.91 -6.24 9.18
N TYR A 36 -5.57 -5.10 8.98
CA TYR A 36 -6.92 -4.84 9.45
C TYR A 36 -7.79 -4.58 8.23
N ASP A 37 -8.88 -5.33 8.07
CA ASP A 37 -9.89 -4.97 7.07
C ASP A 37 -10.46 -3.59 7.39
N MET A 38 -10.90 -2.88 6.36
CA MET A 38 -11.52 -1.57 6.55
C MET A 38 -12.72 -1.69 7.50
N PRO A 39 -12.78 -0.90 8.60
CA PRO A 39 -13.96 -0.84 9.45
C PRO A 39 -15.15 -0.30 8.66
N VAL A 40 -16.17 -1.14 8.48
CA VAL A 40 -17.36 -0.82 7.68
C VAL A 40 -18.62 -1.24 8.42
N ALA A 41 -19.60 -0.33 8.48
CA ALA A 41 -20.93 -0.56 9.00
C ALA A 41 -21.95 -0.66 7.87
N GLU A 42 -23.11 -1.25 8.16
CA GLU A 42 -24.28 -1.13 7.29
C GLU A 42 -24.79 0.33 7.29
N GLY A 43 -25.09 0.85 6.11
CA GLY A 43 -25.59 2.21 5.91
C GLY A 43 -27.09 2.32 6.16
N LYS A 44 -27.64 3.52 5.92
CA LYS A 44 -29.06 3.84 6.20
C LYS A 44 -30.07 3.12 5.30
N ARG A 45 -29.63 2.54 4.19
CA ARG A 45 -30.46 1.76 3.25
C ARG A 45 -29.93 0.33 3.20
N ASP A 46 -30.82 -0.63 2.99
CA ASP A 46 -30.42 -2.03 2.81
C ASP A 46 -29.32 -2.17 1.75
N ARG A 47 -28.23 -2.83 2.12
CA ARG A 47 -27.02 -3.07 1.31
C ARG A 47 -26.12 -1.86 1.06
N ASP A 48 -26.42 -0.70 1.66
CA ASP A 48 -25.50 0.43 1.65
C ASP A 48 -24.38 0.19 2.68
N ARG A 49 -23.15 0.63 2.39
CA ARG A 49 -21.98 0.41 3.28
C ARG A 49 -21.33 1.72 3.66
N GLU A 50 -21.13 2.00 4.93
CA GLU A 50 -20.47 3.23 5.39
C GLU A 50 -19.22 2.91 6.20
N LEU A 51 -18.28 3.86 6.30
CA LEU A 51 -17.13 3.67 7.18
C LEU A 51 -17.60 3.67 8.64
N ASP A 52 -17.18 2.67 9.41
CA ASP A 52 -17.40 2.63 10.86
C ASP A 52 -16.42 3.60 11.55
N LEU A 53 -16.90 4.80 11.91
CA LEU A 53 -16.05 5.86 12.46
C LEU A 53 -15.44 5.50 13.83
N PRO A 54 -16.18 4.91 14.80
CA PRO A 54 -15.57 4.31 15.99
C PRO A 54 -14.47 3.28 15.68
N GLY A 55 -14.72 2.35 14.75
CA GLY A 55 -13.73 1.36 14.34
C GLY A 55 -12.48 2.01 13.74
N LEU A 56 -12.64 3.05 12.91
CA LEU A 56 -11.53 3.84 12.37
C LEU A 56 -10.77 4.60 13.45
N ARG A 57 -11.47 5.20 14.43
CA ARG A 57 -10.83 5.90 15.55
C ARG A 57 -9.88 4.98 16.30
N ASP A 58 -10.30 3.74 16.52
CA ASP A 58 -9.54 2.75 17.27
C ASP A 58 -8.38 2.20 16.42
N LEU A 59 -8.63 1.90 15.15
CA LEU A 59 -7.62 1.47 14.18
C LEU A 59 -6.49 2.49 14.02
N PHE A 60 -6.82 3.76 13.77
CA PHE A 60 -5.81 4.81 13.67
C PHE A 60 -5.16 5.12 15.04
N GLY A 61 -5.86 4.82 16.14
CA GLY A 61 -5.28 4.82 17.48
C GLY A 61 -4.17 3.78 17.63
N VAL A 62 -4.32 2.60 17.03
CA VAL A 62 -3.25 1.59 16.97
C VAL A 62 -2.07 2.09 16.16
N LEU A 63 -2.31 2.66 14.97
CA LEU A 63 -1.22 3.21 14.14
C LEU A 63 -0.41 4.25 14.90
N ARG A 64 -1.07 5.16 15.62
CA ARG A 64 -0.39 6.22 16.38
C ARG A 64 0.47 5.71 17.54
N ARG A 65 0.20 4.50 18.04
CA ARG A 65 1.00 3.86 19.10
C ARG A 65 2.23 3.13 18.55
N LEU A 66 2.33 2.93 17.24
CA LEU A 66 3.54 2.39 16.63
C LEU A 66 4.68 3.41 16.76
N PRO A 67 5.89 2.99 17.15
CA PRO A 67 7.03 3.88 17.18
C PRO A 67 7.45 4.20 15.74
N ASP A 68 7.59 5.49 15.43
CA ASP A 68 8.04 6.03 14.13
C ASP A 68 7.43 5.32 12.91
N VAL A 69 6.17 5.67 12.60
CA VAL A 69 5.41 5.10 11.49
C VAL A 69 5.18 6.10 10.36
N ALA A 70 5.48 5.68 9.13
CA ALA A 70 5.08 6.36 7.90
C ALA A 70 3.82 5.71 7.32
N VAL A 71 2.80 6.51 6.98
CA VAL A 71 1.50 6.01 6.49
C VAL A 71 1.27 6.38 5.03
N GLY A 72 0.98 5.41 4.19
CA GLY A 72 0.64 5.61 2.78
C GLY A 72 -0.84 5.39 2.57
N ILE A 73 -1.54 6.39 2.04
CA ILE A 73 -2.97 6.30 1.75
C ILE A 73 -3.13 6.35 0.24
N GLU A 74 -3.73 5.32 -0.36
CA GLU A 74 -4.02 5.38 -1.78
C GLU A 74 -4.94 6.57 -2.07
N TRP A 75 -4.60 7.34 -3.10
CA TRP A 75 -5.32 8.54 -3.48
C TRP A 75 -5.82 8.48 -4.92
N PRO A 76 -6.81 7.61 -5.22
CA PRO A 76 -7.37 7.53 -6.56
C PRO A 76 -8.10 8.83 -6.92
N THR A 77 -7.97 9.24 -8.17
CA THR A 77 -8.76 10.33 -8.77
C THR A 77 -9.93 9.75 -9.54
N THR A 78 -11.06 10.45 -9.51
CA THR A 78 -12.23 10.10 -10.33
C THR A 78 -11.86 10.13 -11.80
N ARG A 79 -12.32 9.14 -12.56
CA ARG A 79 -12.09 9.07 -14.01
C ARG A 79 -13.30 9.60 -14.76
N PRO A 80 -13.12 10.23 -15.93
CA PRO A 80 -14.24 10.56 -16.82
C PRO A 80 -15.08 9.30 -17.10
N GLY A 81 -16.41 9.43 -16.97
CA GLY A 81 -17.34 8.32 -17.18
C GLY A 81 -17.65 7.47 -15.94
N GLU A 82 -17.04 7.74 -14.78
CA GLU A 82 -17.49 7.15 -13.52
C GLU A 82 -18.82 7.76 -13.07
N GLY A 83 -19.74 6.92 -12.57
CA GLY A 83 -21.03 7.38 -12.04
C GLY A 83 -20.84 8.37 -10.88
N ALA A 84 -21.56 9.49 -10.92
CA ALA A 84 -21.41 10.59 -9.97
C ALA A 84 -21.51 10.15 -8.50
N GLU A 85 -22.46 9.26 -8.18
CA GLU A 85 -22.63 8.70 -6.84
C GLU A 85 -21.40 7.90 -6.37
N ARG A 86 -20.83 7.08 -7.25
CA ARG A 86 -19.63 6.30 -6.96
C ARG A 86 -18.43 7.21 -6.73
N ALA A 87 -18.27 8.24 -7.56
CA ALA A 87 -17.23 9.24 -7.43
C ALA A 87 -17.34 10.02 -6.10
N GLU A 88 -18.54 10.47 -5.75
CA GLU A 88 -18.82 11.17 -4.50
C GLU A 88 -18.53 10.28 -3.29
N ARG A 89 -19.01 9.02 -3.32
CA ARG A 89 -18.77 8.01 -2.28
C ARG A 89 -17.28 7.77 -2.06
N PHE A 90 -16.50 7.57 -3.13
CA PHE A 90 -15.04 7.44 -3.02
C PHE A 90 -14.39 8.72 -2.47
N GLY A 91 -14.85 9.89 -2.89
CA GLY A 91 -14.40 11.19 -2.38
C GLY A 91 -14.59 11.32 -0.87
N ARG A 92 -15.80 11.02 -0.37
CA ARG A 92 -16.10 11.02 1.06
C ARG A 92 -15.22 10.03 1.82
N GLN A 93 -15.09 8.81 1.32
CA GLN A 93 -14.35 7.74 1.99
C GLN A 93 -12.86 8.08 2.17
N LYS A 94 -12.15 8.46 1.10
CA LYS A 94 -10.74 8.84 1.20
C LYS A 94 -10.54 10.13 2.01
N GLY A 95 -11.51 11.05 1.97
CA GLY A 95 -11.51 12.27 2.78
C GLY A 95 -11.57 11.97 4.28
N ILE A 96 -12.42 11.02 4.69
CA ILE A 96 -12.50 10.57 6.09
C ILE A 96 -11.17 9.96 6.54
N LEU A 97 -10.58 9.05 5.76
CA LEU A 97 -9.31 8.41 6.11
C LEU A 97 -8.15 9.41 6.22
N HIS A 98 -8.10 10.39 5.31
CA HIS A 98 -7.17 11.50 5.38
C HIS A 98 -7.36 12.32 6.67
N ALA A 99 -8.60 12.65 7.03
CA ALA A 99 -8.88 13.38 8.26
C ALA A 99 -8.46 12.59 9.51
N PHE A 100 -8.70 11.28 9.56
CA PHE A 100 -8.23 10.44 10.67
C PHE A 100 -6.70 10.41 10.78
N ALA A 101 -5.99 10.31 9.65
CA ALA A 101 -4.53 10.35 9.64
C ALA A 101 -4.01 11.68 10.20
N PHE A 102 -4.57 12.79 9.71
CA PHE A 102 -4.21 14.14 10.13
C PHE A 102 -4.50 14.38 11.61
N LEU A 103 -5.73 14.09 12.08
CA LEU A 103 -6.16 14.34 13.46
C LEU A 103 -5.40 13.49 14.49
N LYS A 104 -4.88 12.34 14.09
CA LYS A 104 -4.04 11.50 14.96
C LYS A 104 -2.57 11.93 14.97
N GLY A 105 -2.20 12.93 14.17
CA GLY A 105 -0.82 13.40 14.04
C GLY A 105 0.10 12.35 13.43
N LEU A 106 -0.41 11.54 12.49
CA LEU A 106 0.42 10.58 11.77
C LEU A 106 1.21 11.29 10.68
N GLU A 107 2.44 10.84 10.42
CA GLU A 107 3.14 11.20 9.19
C GLU A 107 2.54 10.38 8.04
N PHE A 108 1.85 11.05 7.11
CA PHE A 108 1.16 10.38 6.02
C PHE A 108 1.43 10.97 4.64
N PHE A 109 1.27 10.13 3.64
CA PHE A 109 1.50 10.43 2.23
C PHE A 109 0.27 9.99 1.43
N LEU A 110 -0.24 10.89 0.59
CA LEU A 110 -1.32 10.58 -0.35
C LEU A 110 -0.68 10.07 -1.65
N ILE A 111 -0.93 8.81 -1.98
CA ILE A 111 -0.16 8.08 -3.00
C ILE A 111 -1.10 7.73 -4.16
N PRO A 112 -0.91 8.33 -5.35
CA PRO A 112 -1.69 7.98 -6.53
C PRO A 112 -1.46 6.51 -6.95
N PRO A 113 -2.51 5.80 -7.44
CA PRO A 113 -2.39 4.40 -7.85
C PRO A 113 -1.30 4.16 -8.90
N ASN A 114 -1.22 5.04 -9.90
CA ASN A 114 -0.23 4.96 -10.97
C ASN A 114 1.22 5.07 -10.47
N LEU A 115 1.45 5.78 -9.35
CA LEU A 115 2.78 5.97 -8.81
C LEU A 115 3.32 4.68 -8.18
N TRP A 116 2.55 4.08 -7.26
CA TRP A 116 3.00 2.88 -6.57
C TRP A 116 2.91 1.64 -7.48
N LYS A 117 1.83 1.49 -8.27
CA LYS A 117 1.70 0.37 -9.23
C LYS A 117 2.78 0.43 -10.30
N GLY A 118 3.04 1.62 -10.86
CA GLY A 118 4.12 1.81 -11.82
C GLY A 118 5.50 1.58 -11.23
N ARG A 119 5.72 1.94 -9.96
CA ARG A 119 6.97 1.63 -9.28
C ARG A 119 7.16 0.13 -9.08
N LEU A 120 6.11 -0.63 -8.81
CA LEU A 120 6.21 -2.08 -8.57
C LEU A 120 6.09 -2.94 -9.85
N GLY A 121 6.01 -2.33 -11.04
CA GLY A 121 5.80 -3.06 -12.29
C GLY A 121 4.41 -3.70 -12.42
N LEU A 122 3.43 -3.15 -11.69
CA LEU A 122 2.04 -3.61 -11.64
C LEU A 122 1.11 -2.75 -12.50
N ASP A 123 1.65 -1.87 -13.34
CA ASP A 123 0.89 -1.08 -14.29
C ASP A 123 0.44 -1.93 -15.51
N GLY A 124 -0.73 -1.62 -16.05
CA GLY A 124 -1.29 -2.36 -17.18
C GLY A 124 -2.79 -2.13 -17.36
N LYS A 125 -3.30 -2.44 -18.56
CA LYS A 125 -4.75 -2.36 -18.87
C LYS A 125 -5.52 -3.58 -18.38
N ASP A 126 -4.85 -4.72 -18.24
CA ASP A 126 -5.42 -5.96 -17.72
C ASP A 126 -5.37 -5.98 -16.18
N VAL A 127 -6.52 -5.71 -15.56
CA VAL A 127 -6.68 -5.67 -14.11
C VAL A 127 -6.53 -7.07 -13.48
N ALA A 128 -7.07 -8.11 -14.13
CA ALA A 128 -6.99 -9.47 -13.61
C ALA A 128 -5.53 -9.96 -13.65
N GLY A 129 -4.83 -9.74 -14.76
CA GLY A 129 -3.41 -10.02 -14.87
C GLY A 129 -2.56 -9.18 -13.91
N ALA A 130 -2.93 -7.91 -13.65
CA ALA A 130 -2.22 -7.09 -12.67
C ALA A 130 -2.36 -7.62 -11.24
N ASN A 131 -3.56 -8.02 -10.84
CA ASN A 131 -3.81 -8.62 -9.52
C ASN A 131 -3.09 -9.96 -9.37
N GLN A 132 -3.06 -10.77 -10.42
CA GLN A 132 -2.32 -12.04 -10.41
C GLN A 132 -0.80 -11.82 -10.31
N ARG A 133 -0.21 -10.88 -11.08
CA ARG A 133 1.21 -10.49 -10.95
C ARG A 133 1.54 -9.94 -9.56
N ALA A 134 0.64 -9.14 -9.00
CA ALA A 134 0.79 -8.60 -7.65
C ALA A 134 0.77 -9.72 -6.59
N ALA A 135 -0.12 -10.70 -6.74
CA ALA A 135 -0.18 -11.86 -5.87
C ALA A 135 1.06 -12.76 -6.03
N GLU A 136 1.54 -13.00 -7.25
CA GLU A 136 2.79 -13.73 -7.51
C GLU A 136 4.01 -13.02 -6.91
N PHE A 137 4.10 -11.70 -7.08
CA PHE A 137 5.13 -10.89 -6.42
C PHE A 137 5.05 -11.02 -4.90
N PHE A 138 3.84 -10.93 -4.34
CA PHE A 138 3.64 -11.05 -2.90
C PHE A 138 3.99 -12.45 -2.39
N ASP A 139 3.53 -13.50 -3.05
CA ASP A 139 3.80 -14.89 -2.70
C ASP A 139 5.31 -15.18 -2.78
N ALA A 140 6.01 -14.67 -3.80
CA ALA A 140 7.46 -14.77 -3.90
C ALA A 140 8.21 -13.96 -2.82
N TYR A 141 7.73 -12.76 -2.50
CA TYR A 141 8.42 -11.85 -1.59
C TYR A 141 8.11 -12.11 -0.12
N TYR A 142 6.92 -12.60 0.20
CA TYR A 142 6.39 -12.80 1.54
C TYR A 142 5.82 -14.21 1.71
N GLN A 143 6.55 -15.24 1.24
CA GLN A 143 6.15 -16.65 1.21
C GLN A 143 5.42 -17.14 2.47
N GLU A 144 5.93 -16.80 3.66
CA GLU A 144 5.35 -17.19 4.96
C GLU A 144 3.97 -16.56 5.25
N HIS A 145 3.50 -15.66 4.38
CA HIS A 145 2.34 -14.81 4.59
C HIS A 145 1.30 -14.89 3.46
N ALA A 146 1.38 -15.88 2.58
CA ALA A 146 0.42 -16.07 1.47
C ALA A 146 -1.05 -16.08 1.94
N GLY A 147 -1.32 -16.60 3.15
CA GLY A 147 -2.65 -16.60 3.76
C GLY A 147 -3.24 -15.22 4.09
N LEU A 148 -2.45 -14.13 4.02
CA LEU A 148 -2.94 -12.77 4.26
C LEU A 148 -3.72 -12.20 3.08
N ILE A 149 -3.34 -12.59 1.86
CA ILE A 149 -3.92 -12.08 0.61
C ILE A 149 -4.83 -13.11 -0.07
N ARG A 150 -5.05 -14.27 0.56
CA ARG A 150 -5.91 -15.34 0.05
C ARG A 150 -7.05 -15.59 1.04
N GLY A 151 -8.28 -15.60 0.55
CA GLY A 151 -9.46 -15.97 1.33
C GLY A 151 -9.55 -17.48 1.56
N PRO A 152 -10.55 -17.96 2.34
CA PRO A 152 -10.71 -19.38 2.68
C PRO A 152 -10.80 -20.34 1.48
N LYS A 153 -11.23 -19.83 0.32
CA LYS A 153 -11.35 -20.57 -0.94
C LYS A 153 -10.20 -20.31 -1.93
N GLY A 154 -9.13 -19.65 -1.50
CA GLY A 154 -7.97 -19.31 -2.35
C GLY A 154 -8.12 -18.08 -3.24
N GLY A 155 -9.27 -17.41 -3.22
CA GLY A 155 -9.48 -16.14 -3.95
C GLY A 155 -8.61 -15.00 -3.39
N ILE A 156 -8.19 -14.08 -4.26
CA ILE A 156 -7.35 -12.93 -3.87
C ILE A 156 -8.18 -11.92 -3.06
N LEU A 157 -7.67 -11.52 -1.90
CA LEU A 157 -8.17 -10.40 -1.10
C LEU A 157 -7.43 -9.12 -1.56
N ASP A 158 -7.90 -8.56 -2.66
CA ASP A 158 -7.25 -7.45 -3.37
C ASP A 158 -7.02 -6.23 -2.48
N GLY A 159 -7.97 -5.86 -1.63
CA GLY A 159 -7.81 -4.71 -0.73
C GLY A 159 -6.73 -4.90 0.35
N ARG A 160 -6.54 -6.13 0.83
CA ARG A 160 -5.43 -6.45 1.75
C ARG A 160 -4.09 -6.41 1.01
N MET A 161 -4.07 -6.96 -0.19
CA MET A 161 -2.89 -6.98 -1.06
C MET A 161 -2.44 -5.55 -1.42
N ASP A 162 -3.36 -4.69 -1.89
CA ASP A 162 -3.05 -3.30 -2.24
C ASP A 162 -2.53 -2.52 -1.01
N ALA A 163 -3.15 -2.69 0.17
CA ALA A 163 -2.65 -2.10 1.42
C ALA A 163 -1.21 -2.54 1.77
N LEU A 164 -0.92 -3.84 1.64
CA LEU A 164 0.43 -4.39 1.87
C LEU A 164 1.45 -3.85 0.86
N LEU A 165 1.07 -3.75 -0.42
CA LEU A 165 1.94 -3.25 -1.48
C LEU A 165 2.18 -1.74 -1.35
N ILE A 166 1.22 -0.97 -0.85
CA ILE A 166 1.41 0.45 -0.53
C ILE A 166 2.41 0.62 0.62
N ALA A 167 2.29 -0.19 1.68
CA ALA A 167 3.25 -0.19 2.79
C ALA A 167 4.65 -0.56 2.30
N HIS A 168 4.76 -1.61 1.46
CA HIS A 168 6.01 -2.01 0.85
C HIS A 168 6.59 -0.91 -0.03
N PHE A 169 5.76 -0.26 -0.86
CA PHE A 169 6.14 0.85 -1.70
C PHE A 169 6.76 1.98 -0.86
N LEU A 170 6.16 2.38 0.26
CA LEU A 170 6.75 3.37 1.15
C LEU A 170 8.10 2.91 1.70
N ARG A 171 8.17 1.68 2.20
CA ARG A 171 9.37 1.11 2.79
C ARG A 171 10.56 1.16 1.82
N ILE A 172 10.38 0.76 0.56
CA ILE A 172 11.46 0.74 -0.45
C ILE A 172 11.86 2.13 -0.98
N ARG A 173 11.20 3.21 -0.52
CA ARG A 173 11.61 4.60 -0.80
C ARG A 173 12.68 5.09 0.19
N THR A 174 12.85 4.39 1.30
CA THR A 174 13.89 4.64 2.30
C THR A 174 15.18 3.91 1.95
N ARG A 175 16.31 4.34 2.53
CA ARG A 175 17.60 3.71 2.27
C ARG A 175 17.62 2.29 2.81
N GLU A 176 17.24 2.11 4.07
CA GLU A 176 17.23 0.80 4.71
C GLU A 176 16.32 -0.19 3.99
N GLY A 177 15.12 0.26 3.60
CA GLY A 177 14.15 -0.59 2.91
C GLY A 177 14.61 -1.00 1.52
N ALA A 178 15.28 -0.11 0.79
CA ALA A 178 15.88 -0.40 -0.51
C ALA A 178 17.03 -1.43 -0.39
N GLU A 179 17.92 -1.24 0.59
CA GLU A 179 19.02 -2.17 0.85
C GLU A 179 18.54 -3.56 1.29
N SER A 180 17.45 -3.63 2.08
CA SER A 180 16.91 -4.91 2.55
C SER A 180 16.36 -5.79 1.43
N VAL A 181 15.78 -5.18 0.38
CA VAL A 181 15.38 -5.90 -0.85
C VAL A 181 16.62 -6.52 -1.49
N GLY A 182 17.70 -5.74 -1.64
CA GLY A 182 18.94 -6.21 -2.25
C GLY A 182 19.56 -7.39 -1.51
N ARG A 183 19.49 -7.41 -0.17
CA ARG A 183 19.94 -8.55 0.66
C ARG A 183 19.09 -9.79 0.48
N LYS A 184 17.76 -9.65 0.42
CA LYS A 184 16.82 -10.78 0.39
C LYS A 184 16.85 -11.56 -0.93
N PHE A 185 17.05 -10.90 -2.06
CA PHE A 185 16.99 -11.53 -3.38
C PHE A 185 18.35 -11.67 -4.06
N GLY A 186 19.42 -11.11 -3.47
CA GLY A 186 20.74 -11.06 -4.07
C GLY A 186 20.76 -10.29 -5.40
N LYS A 187 21.91 -10.29 -6.08
CA LYS A 187 22.01 -9.81 -7.48
C LYS A 187 21.30 -10.75 -8.47
N ASP A 188 20.79 -11.88 -7.99
CA ASP A 188 20.37 -13.04 -8.79
C ASP A 188 18.86 -13.12 -9.03
N SER A 189 18.06 -12.16 -8.53
CA SER A 189 16.66 -11.95 -8.97
C SER A 189 16.50 -10.57 -9.64
N PRO A 190 17.04 -10.39 -10.86
CA PRO A 190 17.12 -9.09 -11.52
C PRO A 190 15.76 -8.47 -11.76
N GLU A 191 14.69 -9.26 -11.89
CA GLU A 191 13.33 -8.77 -12.16
C GLU A 191 12.69 -8.12 -10.94
N LEU A 192 12.80 -8.73 -9.76
CA LEU A 192 12.35 -8.13 -8.49
C LEU A 192 13.20 -6.91 -8.12
N PHE A 193 14.51 -6.99 -8.36
CA PHE A 193 15.41 -5.84 -8.18
C PHE A 193 15.07 -4.71 -9.17
N ALA A 194 14.82 -5.03 -10.44
CA ALA A 194 14.41 -4.05 -11.46
C ALA A 194 13.01 -3.47 -11.19
N ALA A 195 12.07 -4.26 -10.67
CA ALA A 195 10.77 -3.75 -10.23
C ALA A 195 10.96 -2.75 -9.08
N VAL A 196 11.69 -3.12 -8.02
CA VAL A 196 11.92 -2.23 -6.87
C VAL A 196 12.70 -0.96 -7.22
N PHE A 197 13.60 -1.00 -8.22
CA PHE A 197 14.51 0.11 -8.53
C PHE A 197 14.23 0.88 -9.83
N ASN A 198 13.48 0.32 -10.79
CA ASN A 198 13.45 0.81 -12.17
C ASN A 198 12.04 0.84 -12.79
N GLY A 199 11.06 1.37 -12.06
CA GLY A 199 9.80 1.86 -12.66
C GLY A 199 10.08 2.79 -13.86
N ARG A 200 10.15 2.19 -15.06
CA ARG A 200 10.40 2.78 -16.39
C ARG A 200 11.75 3.48 -16.58
N SER A 201 12.82 2.72 -16.83
CA SER A 201 13.99 3.23 -17.58
C SER A 201 14.78 2.10 -18.22
N LYS A 202 15.02 2.20 -19.53
CA LYS A 202 15.92 1.32 -20.32
C LYS A 202 17.41 1.51 -19.96
N ARG A 203 17.75 1.75 -18.70
CA ARG A 203 19.13 1.83 -18.20
C ARG A 203 19.23 1.24 -16.80
N PRO A 204 19.45 -0.09 -16.66
CA PRO A 204 19.93 -0.65 -15.41
C PRO A 204 21.38 -0.15 -15.21
N MET A 205 21.81 0.08 -13.96
CA MET A 205 23.21 0.36 -13.57
C MET A 205 23.75 1.81 -13.62
N LYS A 206 22.95 2.85 -13.36
CA LYS A 206 23.51 4.16 -12.92
C LYS A 206 23.06 4.64 -11.55
N ALA A 207 21.89 4.22 -11.06
CA ALA A 207 21.36 4.67 -9.77
C ALA A 207 22.11 4.10 -8.55
N LEU A 208 22.82 2.96 -8.68
CA LEU A 208 23.62 2.40 -7.59
C LEU A 208 24.92 3.19 -7.30
N LYS A 209 25.36 4.04 -8.25
CA LYS A 209 26.56 4.89 -8.07
C LYS A 209 26.28 6.24 -7.39
N MET A 210 25.02 6.59 -7.11
CA MET A 210 24.67 7.87 -6.47
C MET A 210 24.54 7.79 -4.95
N PHE A 211 24.68 6.59 -4.36
CA PHE A 211 24.58 6.38 -2.90
C PHE A 211 25.84 5.73 -2.31
N ALA A 212 26.91 5.69 -3.11
CA ALA A 212 28.23 5.27 -2.69
C ALA A 212 29.21 6.36 -3.14
N ASP A 213 29.11 7.51 -2.47
CA ASP A 213 30.17 8.48 -2.20
C ASP A 213 29.77 9.27 -0.95
#